data_AF-A4XZL1-F1
#
_entry.id   AF-A4XZL1-F1
#
_cell.length_a   1.000
_cell.length_b   1.000
_cell.length_c   1.000
_cell.angle_alpha   90.00
_cell.angle_beta   90.00
_cell.angle_gamma   90.00
#
_symmetry.space_group_name_H-M   'P 1'
#
loop_
_entity.id
_entity.type
_entity.pdbx_description
1 polymer ?
#
loop_
_entity_poly.entity_id
_entity_poly.type
_entity_poly.pdbx_seq_one_letter_code
_entity_poly.pdbx_strand_id
1 'polypeptide(L)'
;MLGNVLVGCAIRPEPEFMPKELPTAQVGATYDVRIDVINASTPAGRILDVPEGALPKGLSIIHTEREKYGFIRGVPEQAGTYEVLLYASTFGTQCAGQYAEITYRLEVTE
;
A
#
# COMPACT_ATOMS: atom_id res chain seq x y z
N MET A 1 -19.63 30.16 4.42
CA MET A 1 -19.18 29.11 3.46
C MET A 1 -18.31 28.02 4.12
N LEU A 2 -18.29 27.89 5.45
CA LEU A 2 -17.51 26.85 6.15
C LEU A 2 -18.30 25.53 6.31
N GLY A 3 -19.63 25.59 6.39
CA GLY A 3 -20.48 24.41 6.60
C GLY A 3 -20.42 23.37 5.47
N ASN A 4 -20.33 23.81 4.21
CA ASN A 4 -20.30 22.90 3.05
C ASN A 4 -18.97 22.13 2.94
N VAL A 5 -17.86 22.70 3.42
CA VAL A 5 -16.54 22.06 3.35
C VAL A 5 -16.43 20.94 4.39
N LEU A 6 -16.91 21.18 5.62
CA LEU A 6 -16.88 20.16 6.68
C LEU A 6 -17.71 18.92 6.33
N VAL A 7 -18.92 19.13 5.77
CA VAL A 7 -19.77 18.02 5.31
C VAL A 7 -19.10 17.27 4.15
N GLY A 8 -18.50 17.99 3.19
CA GLY A 8 -17.78 17.38 2.08
C GLY A 8 -16.57 16.54 2.52
N CYS A 9 -15.82 16.97 3.54
CA CYS A 9 -14.68 16.21 4.05
C CYS A 9 -15.08 14.91 4.77
N ALA A 10 -16.25 14.90 5.43
CA ALA A 10 -16.73 13.79 6.26
C ALA A 10 -17.36 12.63 5.45
N ILE A 11 -17.85 12.90 4.24
CA ILE A 11 -18.51 11.90 3.38
C ILE A 11 -17.59 11.30 2.31
N ARG A 12 -16.29 11.61 2.34
CA ARG A 12 -15.32 11.09 1.37
C ARG A 12 -15.21 9.57 1.53
N PRO A 13 -15.15 8.80 0.44
CA PRO A 13 -14.89 7.38 0.54
C PRO A 13 -13.52 7.15 1.16
N GLU A 14 -13.38 6.06 1.91
CA GLU A 14 -12.12 5.67 2.51
C GLU A 14 -11.18 5.09 1.45
N PRO A 15 -9.90 5.47 1.42
CA PRO A 15 -8.95 4.87 0.51
C PRO A 15 -8.74 3.41 0.85
N GLU A 16 -8.43 2.61 -0.16
CA GLU A 16 -8.18 1.18 0.05
C GLU A 16 -7.11 0.66 -0.90
N PHE A 17 -6.42 -0.39 -0.47
CA PHE A 17 -5.43 -1.08 -1.28
C PHE A 17 -6.07 -2.07 -2.27
N MET A 18 -5.46 -2.17 -3.45
CA MET A 18 -5.71 -3.14 -4.52
C MET A 18 -4.39 -3.68 -5.08
N PRO A 19 -4.28 -4.98 -5.42
CA PRO A 19 -5.25 -6.05 -5.17
C PRO A 19 -5.42 -6.33 -3.66
N LYS A 20 -6.45 -7.10 -3.24
CA LYS A 20 -6.60 -7.54 -1.83
C LYS A 20 -5.70 -8.71 -1.45
N GLU A 21 -5.20 -9.43 -2.44
CA GLU A 21 -4.36 -10.61 -2.28
C GLU A 21 -3.13 -10.46 -3.15
N LEU A 22 -2.00 -10.97 -2.65
CA LEU A 22 -0.75 -11.00 -3.40
C LEU A 22 -0.59 -12.36 -4.08
N PRO A 23 -0.08 -12.40 -5.31
CA PRO A 23 0.32 -13.66 -5.92
C PRO A 23 1.47 -14.28 -5.13
N THR A 24 1.56 -15.61 -5.16
CA THR A 24 2.69 -16.35 -4.59
C THR A 24 4.00 -15.92 -5.25
N ALA A 25 5.03 -15.69 -4.43
CA ALA A 25 6.39 -15.41 -4.89
C ALA A 25 7.25 -16.69 -4.86
N GLN A 26 8.36 -16.69 -5.59
CA GLN A 26 9.31 -17.81 -5.61
C GLN A 26 10.72 -17.32 -5.29
N VAL A 27 11.44 -18.07 -4.45
CA VAL A 27 12.83 -17.76 -4.08
C VAL A 27 13.69 -17.67 -5.35
N GLY A 28 14.51 -16.63 -5.44
CA GLY A 28 15.41 -16.42 -6.58
C GLY A 28 14.72 -15.94 -7.87
N ALA A 29 13.39 -15.91 -7.94
CA ALA A 29 12.64 -15.37 -9.06
C ALA A 29 12.33 -13.88 -8.88
N THR A 30 12.27 -13.13 -9.98
CA THR A 30 11.84 -11.73 -9.92
C THR A 30 10.37 -11.66 -9.56
N TYR A 31 10.08 -10.89 -8.51
CA TYR A 31 8.74 -10.52 -8.10
C TYR A 31 8.51 -9.05 -8.47
N ASP A 32 7.42 -8.75 -9.16
CA ASP A 32 7.02 -7.39 -9.52
C ASP A 32 5.50 -7.27 -9.53
N VAL A 33 4.95 -6.75 -8.44
CA VAL A 33 3.50 -6.62 -8.25
C VAL A 33 3.15 -5.17 -7.98
N ARG A 34 2.26 -4.64 -8.83
CA ARG A 34 1.67 -3.33 -8.65
C ARG A 34 0.64 -3.35 -7.53
N ILE A 35 0.72 -2.36 -6.66
CA ILE A 35 -0.26 -2.08 -5.61
C ILE A 35 -0.86 -0.69 -5.87
N ASP A 36 -2.17 -0.58 -5.95
CA ASP A 36 -2.93 0.65 -6.10
C ASP A 36 -3.60 1.06 -4.78
N VAL A 37 -3.67 2.37 -4.53
CA VAL A 37 -4.51 2.99 -3.50
C VAL A 37 -5.67 3.66 -4.23
N ILE A 38 -6.84 3.04 -4.17
CA ILE A 38 -8.06 3.52 -4.84
C ILE A 38 -8.95 4.26 -3.84
N ASN A 39 -10.00 4.93 -4.33
CA ASN A 39 -10.94 5.74 -3.55
C ASN A 39 -10.34 6.91 -2.75
N ALA A 40 -9.02 7.13 -2.86
CA ALA A 40 -8.35 8.29 -2.33
C ALA A 40 -8.83 9.57 -3.00
N SER A 41 -9.25 10.55 -2.19
CA SER A 41 -9.68 11.87 -2.71
C SER A 41 -8.50 12.76 -3.13
N THR A 42 -7.28 12.39 -2.75
CA THR A 42 -6.03 13.07 -3.08
C THR A 42 -4.94 12.05 -3.39
N PRO A 43 -3.87 12.42 -4.11
CA PRO A 43 -2.76 11.50 -4.38
C PRO A 43 -2.15 10.91 -3.10
N ALA A 44 -1.64 9.68 -3.19
CA ALA A 44 -0.89 9.07 -2.09
C ALA A 44 0.45 9.80 -1.92
N GLY A 45 0.71 10.28 -0.70
CA GLY A 45 1.98 10.86 -0.32
C GLY A 45 3.03 9.79 -0.06
N ARG A 46 2.63 8.67 0.57
CA ARG A 46 3.54 7.58 0.93
C ARG A 46 2.82 6.24 0.90
N ILE A 47 3.48 5.21 0.37
CA ILE A 47 3.14 3.79 0.54
C ILE A 47 4.36 3.10 1.14
N LEU A 48 4.20 2.47 2.31
CA LEU A 48 5.28 1.92 3.14
C LEU A 48 4.92 0.53 3.64
N ASP A 49 5.90 -0.31 3.89
CA ASP A 49 5.80 -1.40 4.86
C ASP A 49 6.17 -0.90 6.27
N VAL A 50 5.75 -1.63 7.30
CA VAL A 50 6.08 -1.32 8.70
C VAL A 50 6.97 -2.42 9.31
N PRO A 51 7.86 -2.09 10.27
CA PRO A 51 8.81 -3.07 10.82
C PRO A 51 8.16 -4.34 11.41
N GLU A 52 6.96 -4.21 11.98
CA GLU A 52 6.22 -5.31 12.63
C GLU A 52 5.59 -6.29 11.62
N GLY A 53 5.52 -5.92 10.34
CA GLY A 53 5.00 -6.71 9.23
C GLY A 53 5.77 -6.39 7.95
N ALA A 54 7.10 -6.42 8.04
CA ALA A 54 7.98 -6.03 6.96
C ALA A 54 7.95 -7.05 5.80
N LEU A 55 8.28 -6.57 4.60
CA LEU A 55 8.46 -7.46 3.45
C LEU A 55 9.58 -8.47 3.70
N PRO A 56 9.49 -9.70 3.14
CA PRO A 56 10.56 -10.68 3.24
C PRO A 56 11.84 -10.15 2.59
N LYS A 57 12.98 -10.64 3.08
CA LYS A 57 14.29 -10.19 2.59
C LYS A 57 14.40 -10.34 1.07
N GLY A 58 14.88 -9.28 0.43
CA GLY A 58 15.05 -9.20 -1.02
C GLY A 58 13.84 -8.59 -1.74
N LEU A 59 12.71 -8.36 -1.06
CA LEU A 59 11.60 -7.54 -1.56
C LEU A 59 11.60 -6.15 -0.94
N SER A 60 11.05 -5.18 -1.68
CA SER A 60 10.89 -3.81 -1.21
C SER A 60 9.64 -3.18 -1.83
N ILE A 61 9.02 -2.24 -1.10
CA ILE A 61 7.99 -1.37 -1.65
C ILE A 61 8.66 -0.16 -2.30
N ILE A 62 8.34 0.08 -3.57
CA ILE A 62 8.81 1.26 -4.30
C ILE A 62 7.61 2.09 -4.69
N HIS A 63 7.57 3.31 -4.19
CA HIS A 63 6.50 4.27 -4.42
C HIS A 63 7.11 5.58 -4.90
N THR A 64 6.57 6.12 -5.98
CA THR A 64 6.87 7.48 -6.43
C THR A 64 5.88 8.43 -5.80
N GLU A 65 6.36 9.48 -5.15
CA GLU A 65 5.51 10.46 -4.49
C GLU A 65 4.43 10.98 -5.45
N ARG A 66 3.19 11.13 -4.96
CA ARG A 66 2.00 11.54 -5.71
C ARG A 66 1.47 10.53 -6.72
N GLU A 67 2.11 9.38 -6.92
CA GLU A 67 1.46 8.29 -7.62
C GLU A 67 0.45 7.61 -6.70
N LYS A 68 -0.70 7.22 -7.25
CA LYS A 68 -1.71 6.43 -6.51
C LYS A 68 -1.34 4.95 -6.41
N TYR A 69 -0.13 4.58 -6.79
CA TYR A 69 0.31 3.20 -6.87
C TYR A 69 1.80 3.08 -6.55
N GLY A 70 2.19 1.92 -6.04
CA GLY A 70 3.57 1.50 -5.87
C GLY A 70 3.77 0.08 -6.40
N PHE A 71 4.97 -0.44 -6.21
CA PHE A 71 5.31 -1.80 -6.59
C PHE A 71 6.01 -2.52 -5.44
N ILE A 72 5.53 -3.70 -5.08
CA ILE A 72 6.31 -4.65 -4.28
C ILE A 72 7.18 -5.41 -5.27
N ARG A 73 8.49 -5.24 -5.18
CA ARG A 73 9.39 -5.82 -6.17
C ARG A 73 10.78 -6.13 -5.63
N GLY A 74 11.43 -7.08 -6.29
CA GLY A 74 12.73 -7.60 -5.92
C GLY A 74 12.85 -9.09 -6.20
N VAL A 75 13.72 -9.76 -5.44
CA VAL A 75 13.96 -11.21 -5.53
C VAL A 75 13.94 -11.75 -4.11
N PRO A 76 12.92 -12.53 -3.70
CA PRO A 76 12.85 -13.03 -2.34
C PRO A 76 13.95 -14.08 -2.10
N GLU A 77 14.55 -14.03 -0.91
CA GLU A 77 15.70 -14.89 -0.56
C GLU A 77 15.33 -16.13 0.26
N GLN A 78 14.12 -16.16 0.85
CA GLN A 78 13.72 -17.21 1.78
C GLN A 78 12.25 -17.58 1.58
N ALA A 79 11.99 -18.89 1.50
CA ALA A 79 10.64 -19.45 1.45
C ALA A 79 9.94 -19.33 2.81
N GLY A 80 8.63 -19.14 2.80
CA GLY A 80 7.83 -18.97 4.01
C GLY A 80 6.49 -18.29 3.76
N THR A 81 5.67 -18.22 4.79
CA THR A 81 4.46 -17.39 4.80
C THR A 81 4.74 -16.14 5.64
N TYR A 82 4.49 -14.97 5.07
CA TYR A 82 4.75 -13.67 5.69
C TYR A 82 3.44 -12.88 5.83
N GLU A 83 3.23 -12.29 7.00
CA GLU A 83 2.20 -11.28 7.20
C GLU A 83 2.82 -9.90 6.97
N VAL A 84 2.48 -9.30 5.83
CA VAL A 84 3.05 -8.02 5.38
C VAL A 84 2.02 -6.92 5.60
N LEU A 85 2.33 -5.97 6.47
CA LEU A 85 1.48 -4.83 6.75
C LEU A 85 1.94 -3.63 5.92
N LEU A 86 1.09 -3.17 5.00
CA LEU A 86 1.31 -1.95 4.25
C LEU A 86 0.43 -0.80 4.76
N TYR A 87 1.00 0.39 4.71
CA TYR A 87 0.35 1.63 5.08
C TYR A 87 0.44 2.65 3.94
N ALA A 88 -0.68 3.32 3.66
CA ALA A 88 -0.73 4.45 2.75
C ALA A 88 -1.28 5.69 3.46
N SER A 89 -0.70 6.84 3.12
CA SER A 89 -1.24 8.15 3.50
C SER A 89 -1.41 9.04 2.28
N THR A 90 -2.48 9.83 2.25
CA THR A 90 -2.76 10.79 1.17
C THR A 90 -2.47 12.23 1.62
N PHE A 91 -2.22 13.12 0.68
CA PHE A 91 -2.03 14.54 1.01
C PHE A 91 -3.31 15.17 1.55
N GLY A 92 -3.17 16.00 2.60
CA GLY A 92 -4.21 16.94 3.00
C GLY A 92 -4.23 18.16 2.09
N THR A 93 -5.42 18.66 1.78
CA THR A 93 -5.62 19.95 1.09
C THR A 93 -6.53 20.82 1.94
N GLN A 94 -7.78 21.01 1.53
CA GLN A 94 -8.85 21.66 2.31
C GLN A 94 -9.37 20.73 3.42
N CYS A 95 -9.16 19.42 3.26
CA CYS A 95 -9.48 18.39 4.24
C CYS A 95 -8.18 17.72 4.72
N ALA A 96 -8.22 17.09 5.90
CA ALA A 96 -7.15 16.23 6.36
C ALA A 96 -6.88 15.09 5.34
N GLY A 97 -5.61 14.67 5.27
CA GLY A 97 -5.20 13.49 4.53
C GLY A 97 -5.92 12.25 5.03
N GLN A 98 -6.10 11.27 4.15
CA GLN A 98 -6.72 9.99 4.47
C GLN A 98 -5.63 8.92 4.61
N TYR A 99 -5.99 7.83 5.26
CA TYR A 99 -5.10 6.70 5.50
C TYR A 99 -5.76 5.41 5.04
N ALA A 100 -4.93 4.45 4.65
CA ALA A 100 -5.34 3.08 4.39
C ALA A 100 -4.28 2.13 4.92
N GLU A 101 -4.72 0.97 5.38
CA GLU A 101 -3.86 -0.12 5.82
C GLU A 101 -4.38 -1.45 5.27
N ILE A 102 -3.47 -2.38 5.04
CA ILE A 102 -3.80 -3.76 4.67
C ILE A 102 -2.71 -4.71 5.17
N THR A 103 -3.13 -5.84 5.72
CA THR A 103 -2.23 -6.96 6.02
C THR A 103 -2.38 -8.01 4.92
N TYR A 104 -1.34 -8.17 4.10
CA TYR A 104 -1.26 -9.24 3.12
C TYR A 104 -0.68 -10.49 3.73
N ARG A 105 -1.18 -11.65 3.29
CA ARG A 105 -0.50 -12.93 3.46
C ARG A 105 0.29 -13.22 2.18
N LEU A 106 1.61 -13.08 2.24
CA LEU A 106 2.49 -13.41 1.13
C LEU A 106 3.07 -14.81 1.33
N GLU A 107 2.80 -15.69 0.38
CA GLU A 107 3.45 -17.00 0.31
C GLU A 107 4.68 -16.91 -0.60
N VAL A 108 5.81 -17.40 -0.11
CA VAL A 108 7.06 -17.53 -0.87
C VAL A 108 7.43 -19.01 -0.91
N THR A 109 7.48 -19.59 -2.11
CA THR A 109 7.86 -21.00 -2.35
C THR A 109 9.33 -21.10 -2.77
N GLU A 110 9.88 -22.32 -2.69
CA GLU A 110 11.22 -22.63 -3.23
C GLU A 110 11.31 -22.48 -4.75
#